data_AF-A0A343TLE9-F1
#
_entry.id   AF-A0A343TLE9-F1
#
_cell.length_a   1.000
_cell.length_b   1.000
_cell.length_c   1.000
_cell.angle_alpha   90.00
_cell.angle_beta   90.00
_cell.angle_gamma   90.00
#
_symmetry.space_group_name_H-M   'P 1'
#
loop_
_entity.id
_entity.type
_entity.pdbx_description
1 polymer ?
#
loop_
_entity_poly.entity_id
_entity_poly.type
_entity_poly.pdbx_seq_one_letter_code
_entity_poly.pdbx_strand_id
1 'polypeptide(L)'
;MGEEVEVTVDGEPLDKRYDLLSANPTGFEFGYGGSGPAQLAIAILAHAYDDEFACEWYQRFKREVVAQLPEGGWVLTKDDLDAWREGMASDA
;
A
#
# COMPACT_ATOMS: atom_id res chain seq x y z
N MET A 1 16.38 -6.73 8.63
CA MET A 1 15.55 -7.36 7.60
C MET A 1 14.16 -7.43 8.20
N GLY A 2 13.21 -6.66 7.66
CA GLY A 2 11.81 -6.86 7.99
C GLY A 2 11.38 -8.21 7.44
N GLU A 3 10.52 -8.92 8.17
CA GLU A 3 9.96 -10.17 7.69
C GLU A 3 8.94 -9.84 6.60
N GLU A 4 9.04 -10.52 5.45
CA GLU A 4 8.04 -10.40 4.39
C GLU A 4 6.67 -10.81 4.93
N VAL A 5 5.63 -10.04 4.60
CA VAL A 5 4.27 -10.36 5.00
C VAL A 5 3.43 -10.78 3.79
N GLU A 6 2.57 -11.77 4.00
CA GLU A 6 1.51 -12.07 3.06
C GLU A 6 0.32 -11.15 3.34
N VAL A 7 -0.19 -10.51 2.28
CA VAL A 7 -1.37 -9.66 2.33
C VAL A 7 -2.41 -10.29 1.41
N THR A 8 -3.64 -10.42 1.89
CA THR A 8 -4.75 -11.00 1.12
C THR A 8 -5.87 -9.99 0.93
N VAL A 9 -6.61 -10.14 -0.16
CA VAL A 9 -7.90 -9.48 -0.41
C VAL A 9 -8.93 -10.57 -0.63
N ASP A 10 -9.99 -10.59 0.18
CA ASP A 10 -11.04 -11.60 0.15
C ASP A 10 -10.52 -13.05 0.21
N GLY A 11 -9.38 -13.26 0.89
CA GLY A 11 -8.73 -14.56 1.06
C GLY A 11 -7.73 -14.94 -0.03
N GLU A 12 -7.59 -14.14 -1.08
CA GLU A 12 -6.62 -14.36 -2.16
C GLU A 12 -5.39 -13.45 -1.99
N PRO A 13 -4.16 -13.93 -2.26
CA PRO A 13 -2.96 -13.10 -2.17
C PRO A 13 -3.03 -11.86 -3.06
N LEU A 14 -2.69 -10.70 -2.51
CA LEU A 14 -2.57 -9.46 -3.26
C LEU A 14 -1.37 -9.54 -4.22
N ASP A 15 -1.59 -9.24 -5.49
CA ASP A 15 -0.50 -9.15 -6.48
C ASP A 15 0.49 -8.05 -6.07
N LYS A 16 1.78 -8.38 -6.06
CA LYS A 16 2.86 -7.47 -5.69
C LYS A 16 3.05 -6.33 -6.69
N ARG A 17 2.52 -6.44 -7.91
CA ARG A 17 2.60 -5.42 -8.95
C ARG A 17 4.04 -4.96 -9.24
N TYR A 18 4.94 -5.93 -9.40
CA TYR A 18 6.33 -5.67 -9.75
C TYR A 18 6.52 -5.03 -11.13
N ASP A 19 5.49 -5.12 -11.98
CA ASP A 19 5.37 -4.38 -13.23
C ASP A 19 5.25 -2.86 -13.03
N LEU A 20 4.68 -2.40 -11.91
CA LEU A 20 4.53 -0.98 -11.58
C LEU A 20 5.70 -0.42 -10.76
N LEU A 21 6.19 -1.20 -9.80
CA LEU A 21 7.33 -0.83 -8.97
C LEU A 21 8.15 -2.08 -8.65
N SER A 22 9.45 -2.04 -8.87
CA SER A 22 10.37 -3.13 -8.51
C SER A 22 11.36 -2.67 -7.44
N ALA A 23 10.86 -2.00 -6.40
CA ALA A 23 11.68 -1.37 -5.36
C ALA A 23 12.24 -2.38 -4.34
N ASN A 24 11.59 -3.53 -4.18
CA ASN A 24 12.04 -4.56 -3.23
C ASN A 24 11.79 -5.99 -3.74
N PRO A 25 12.83 -6.80 -4.00
CA PRO A 25 12.65 -8.21 -4.37
C PRO A 25 12.15 -9.08 -3.21
N THR A 26 12.18 -8.60 -1.96
CA THR A 26 11.76 -9.38 -0.78
C THR A 26 10.28 -9.26 -0.41
N GLY A 27 9.45 -8.60 -1.22
CA GLY A 27 7.99 -8.58 -1.04
C GLY A 27 7.45 -7.41 -0.21
N PHE A 28 6.32 -7.63 0.44
CA PHE A 28 5.61 -6.62 1.22
C PHE A 28 6.13 -6.51 2.64
N GLU A 29 6.16 -5.28 3.13
CA GLU A 29 6.43 -4.94 4.54
C GLU A 29 5.56 -3.73 4.90
N PHE A 30 5.43 -3.38 6.18
CA PHE A 30 4.67 -2.21 6.64
C PHE A 30 5.22 -1.67 7.98
N GLY A 31 4.65 -0.57 8.48
CA GLY A 31 5.01 -0.01 9.79
C GLY A 31 6.28 0.85 9.79
N TYR A 32 6.87 1.12 8.63
CA TYR A 32 8.01 2.04 8.48
C TYR A 32 8.11 2.62 7.05
N GLY A 33 9.09 3.49 6.80
CA GLY A 33 9.21 4.28 5.54
C GLY A 33 10.02 3.67 4.39
N GLY A 34 10.23 2.35 4.34
CA GLY A 34 11.16 1.69 3.41
C GLY A 34 10.62 1.35 2.01
N SER A 35 11.34 0.45 1.32
CA SER A 35 10.98 -0.07 -0.01
C SER A 35 9.89 -1.15 0.04
N GLY A 36 9.90 -2.06 1.01
CA GLY A 36 8.80 -3.02 1.23
C GLY A 36 7.43 -2.33 1.46
N PRO A 37 7.34 -1.30 2.32
CA PRO A 37 6.13 -0.48 2.47
C PRO A 37 5.75 0.27 1.20
N ALA A 38 6.72 0.67 0.37
CA ALA A 38 6.43 1.27 -0.93
C ALA A 38 5.81 0.27 -1.91
N GLN A 39 6.28 -0.98 -1.90
CA GLN A 39 5.72 -2.06 -2.72
C GLN A 39 4.29 -2.39 -2.30
N LEU A 40 4.03 -2.45 -0.99
CA LEU A 40 2.69 -2.68 -0.48
C LEU A 40 1.75 -1.53 -0.83
N ALA A 41 2.21 -0.28 -0.71
CA ALA A 41 1.42 0.91 -1.03
C ALA A 41 0.93 0.91 -2.50
N ILE A 42 1.82 0.65 -3.46
CA ILE A 42 1.44 0.66 -4.87
C ILE A 42 0.51 -0.50 -5.22
N ALA A 43 0.74 -1.69 -4.64
CA ALA A 43 -0.12 -2.84 -4.85
C ALA A 43 -1.55 -2.62 -4.33
N ILE A 44 -1.69 -2.05 -3.12
CA ILE A 44 -3.01 -1.71 -2.55
C ILE A 44 -3.75 -0.72 -3.44
N LEU A 45 -3.09 0.38 -3.84
CA LEU A 45 -3.73 1.40 -4.65
C LEU A 45 -4.10 0.89 -6.04
N ALA A 46 -3.23 0.09 -6.67
CA ALA A 46 -3.48 -0.44 -8.00
C ALA A 46 -4.62 -1.46 -8.00
N HIS A 47 -4.76 -2.24 -6.92
CA HIS A 47 -5.89 -3.15 -6.75
C HIS A 47 -7.21 -2.41 -6.48
N ALA A 48 -7.18 -1.37 -5.64
CA ALA A 48 -8.40 -0.66 -5.23
C ALA A 48 -8.89 0.40 -6.23
N TYR A 49 -8.03 0.82 -7.16
CA TYR A 49 -8.29 1.86 -8.14
C TYR A 49 -7.76 1.45 -9.52
N ASP A 50 -6.64 2.05 -9.95
CA ASP A 50 -5.97 1.79 -11.22
C ASP A 50 -4.47 2.10 -11.10
N ASP A 51 -3.73 1.70 -12.14
CA ASP A 51 -2.28 1.80 -12.18
C ASP A 51 -1.78 3.25 -12.19
N GLU A 52 -2.50 4.15 -12.86
CA GLU A 52 -2.12 5.56 -13.00
C GLU A 52 -2.20 6.24 -11.63
N PHE A 53 -3.32 6.06 -10.94
CA PHE A 53 -3.54 6.56 -9.59
C PHE A 53 -2.51 5.97 -8.61
N ALA A 54 -2.23 4.67 -8.71
CA ALA A 54 -1.24 4.03 -7.84
C ALA A 54 0.16 4.62 -8.05
N CYS A 55 0.60 4.77 -9.30
CA CYS A 55 1.90 5.34 -9.63
C CYS A 55 2.05 6.79 -9.15
N GLU A 56 0.99 7.58 -9.24
CA GLU A 56 1.00 8.97 -8.80
C GLU A 56 1.05 9.08 -7.27
N TRP A 57 0.29 8.26 -6.54
CA TRP A 57 -0.01 8.51 -5.13
C TRP A 57 0.64 7.56 -4.12
N TYR A 58 1.29 6.47 -4.55
CA TYR A 58 1.80 5.45 -3.62
C TYR A 58 2.79 6.01 -2.58
N GLN A 59 3.61 7.00 -2.90
CA GLN A 59 4.58 7.57 -1.93
C GLN A 59 3.87 8.30 -0.79
N ARG A 60 2.81 9.04 -1.11
CA ARG A 60 2.00 9.74 -0.11
C ARG A 60 1.24 8.72 0.74
N PHE A 61 0.55 7.78 0.09
CA PHE A 61 -0.18 6.69 0.76
C PHE A 61 0.73 5.88 1.68
N LYS A 62 1.94 5.54 1.22
CA LYS A 62 2.94 4.85 2.03
C LYS A 62 3.23 5.61 3.32
N ARG A 63 3.53 6.89 3.23
CA ARG A 63 3.92 7.70 4.38
C ARG A 63 2.79 7.84 5.40
N GLU A 64 1.58 8.08 4.91
CA GLU A 64 0.42 8.43 5.73
C GLU A 64 -0.32 7.20 6.27
N VAL A 65 -0.32 6.09 5.54
CA VAL A 65 -1.08 4.89 5.88
C VAL A 65 -0.13 3.71 6.14
N VAL A 66 0.57 3.22 5.11
CA VAL A 66 1.32 1.94 5.20
C VAL A 66 2.42 1.97 6.26
N ALA A 67 3.13 3.09 6.39
CA ALA A 67 4.17 3.28 7.39
C ALA A 67 3.63 3.41 8.82
N GLN A 68 2.32 3.63 8.99
CA GLN A 68 1.66 3.78 10.28
C GLN A 68 0.86 2.54 10.69
N LEU A 69 0.82 1.50 9.84
CA LEU A 69 0.07 0.28 10.13
C LEU A 69 0.64 -0.44 11.37
N PRO A 70 -0.23 -0.91 12.29
CA PRO A 70 0.21 -1.53 13.54
C PRO A 70 0.84 -2.91 13.30
N GLU A 71 1.88 -3.23 14.07
CA GLU A 71 2.62 -4.51 14.01
C GLU A 71 1.73 -5.73 14.32
N GLY A 72 0.66 -5.55 15.11
CA GLY A 72 -0.28 -6.63 15.49
C GLY A 72 -1.22 -7.10 14.37
N GLY A 73 -1.05 -6.58 13.16
CA GLY A 73 -1.94 -6.83 12.02
C GLY A 73 -2.98 -5.72 11.84
N TRP A 74 -3.50 -5.63 10.63
CA TRP A 74 -4.38 -4.57 10.19
C TRP A 74 -5.36 -5.08 9.13
N VAL A 75 -6.44 -4.33 8.94
CA VAL A 75 -7.39 -4.49 7.84
C VAL A 75 -7.63 -3.10 7.28
N LEU A 76 -7.55 -2.95 5.97
CA LEU A 76 -7.97 -1.76 5.25
C LEU A 76 -9.15 -2.12 4.38
N THR A 77 -10.23 -1.36 4.50
CA THR A 77 -11.42 -1.50 3.67
C THR A 77 -11.37 -0.53 2.50
N LYS A 78 -12.22 -0.75 1.49
CA LYS A 78 -12.38 0.21 0.40
C LYS A 78 -12.79 1.59 0.91
N ASP A 79 -13.66 1.65 1.92
CA ASP A 79 -14.09 2.90 2.55
C ASP A 79 -12.91 3.65 3.21
N ASP A 80 -11.98 2.95 3.87
CA ASP A 80 -10.77 3.57 4.44
C ASP A 80 -9.90 4.21 3.35
N LEU A 81 -9.77 3.52 2.20
CA LEU A 81 -8.99 4.00 1.06
C LEU A 81 -9.66 5.22 0.41
N ASP A 82 -10.98 5.18 0.26
CA ASP A 82 -11.75 6.28 -0.33
C ASP A 82 -11.73 7.51 0.59
N ALA A 83 -11.86 7.32 1.91
CA ALA A 83 -11.73 8.39 2.90
C ALA A 83 -10.35 9.05 2.87
N TRP A 84 -9.27 8.25 2.77
CA TRP A 84 -7.92 8.80 2.60
C TRP A 84 -7.80 9.61 1.30
N ARG A 85 -8.37 9.10 0.19
CA ARG A 85 -8.35 9.78 -1.11
C ARG A 85 -9.10 11.11 -1.10
N GLU A 86 -10.28 11.15 -0.49
CA GLU A 86 -11.06 12.38 -0.34
C GLU A 86 -10.35 13.41 0.56
N GLY A 87 -9.66 12.93 1.60
CA GLY A 87 -8.83 13.76 2.45
C GLY A 87 -7.73 14.49 1.68
N MET A 88 -7.10 13.83 0.69
CA MET A 88 -6.07 14.46 -0.15
C MET A 88 -6.62 15.65 -0.96
N ALA A 89 -7.85 15.57 -1.44
CA ALA A 89 -8.48 16.62 -2.26
C ALA A 89 -8.80 17.89 -1.45
N SER A 90 -8.84 17.78 -0.12
CA SER A 90 -9.08 18.92 0.78
C SER A 90 -7.80 19.66 1.18
N ASP A 91 -6.63 19.10 0.87
CA ASP A 91 -5.30 19.68 1.16
C ASP A 91 -4.71 20.47 -0.04
N ALA A 92 -5.43 20.55 -1.16
CA ALA A 92 -5.01 21.23 -2.40
C ALA A 92 -5.72 22.58 -2.60
#